data_AF-A0A8E6W9V9-F1
#
_entry.id   AF-A0A8E6W9V9-F1
#
_cell.length_a   1.000
_cell.length_b   1.000
_cell.length_c   1.000
_cell.angle_alpha   90.00
_cell.angle_beta   90.00
_cell.angle_gamma   90.00
#
_symmetry.space_group_name_H-M   'P 1'
#
loop_
_entity.id
_entity.type
_entity.pdbx_description
1 polymer ?
#
loop_
_entity_poly.entity_id
_entity_poly.type
_entity_poly.pdbx_seq_one_letter_code
_entity_poly.pdbx_strand_id
1 'polypeptide(L)' 'MPTLIYIGPTIPQISLLKHRIYRNGLSVECEKLISVIPGAKQLFVTTADFADAEKRLSDKTSVEAVMYSRVFAAMKEIN' A
#
# COMPACT_ATOMS: atom_id res chain seq x y z
N MET A 1 -3.98 18.41 4.74
CA MET A 1 -3.17 17.16 4.65
C MET A 1 -3.25 16.66 3.21
N PRO A 2 -2.19 16.04 2.66
CA PRO A 2 -2.25 15.49 1.31
C PRO A 2 -3.22 14.31 1.25
N THR A 3 -3.95 14.21 0.14
CA THR A 3 -4.78 13.04 -0.16
C THR A 3 -3.86 11.89 -0.56
N LEU A 4 -3.96 10.77 0.15
CA LEU A 4 -3.19 9.57 -0.15
C LEU A 4 -4.03 8.54 -0.91
N ILE A 5 -3.37 7.74 -1.72
CA ILE A 5 -3.93 6.57 -2.41
C ILE A 5 -3.07 5.35 -2.11
N TYR A 6 -3.73 4.25 -1.79
CA TYR A 6 -3.05 2.98 -1.59
C TYR A 6 -2.85 2.25 -2.93
N ILE A 7 -1.62 1.83 -3.23
CA ILE A 7 -1.25 1.17 -4.49
C ILE A 7 -0.85 -0.30 -4.30
N GLY A 8 -0.89 -0.80 -3.06
CA GLY A 8 -0.54 -2.18 -2.73
C GLY A 8 -1.62 -3.21 -3.12
N PRO A 9 -1.43 -4.50 -2.75
CA PRO A 9 -2.42 -5.53 -2.99
C PRO A 9 -3.70 -5.27 -2.19
N THR A 10 -4.85 -5.64 -2.73
CA THR A 10 -6.11 -5.66 -1.98
C THR A 10 -6.03 -6.67 -0.84
N ILE A 11 -6.29 -6.22 0.40
CA ILE A 11 -6.28 -6.98 1.66
C ILE A 11 -7.71 -7.07 2.22
N PRO A 12 -8.49 -8.11 1.86
CA PRO A 12 -9.88 -8.26 2.30
C PRO A 12 -10.02 -8.33 3.83
N GLN A 13 -9.09 -8.98 4.53
CA GLN A 13 -9.13 -9.20 5.99
C GLN A 13 -9.20 -7.89 6.79
N ILE A 14 -8.65 -6.80 6.24
CA ILE A 14 -8.69 -5.47 6.85
C ILE A 14 -9.42 -4.44 5.98
N SER A 15 -10.18 -4.91 4.97
CA SER A 15 -10.94 -4.05 4.04
C SER A 15 -10.07 -2.98 3.33
N LEU A 16 -8.80 -3.28 3.04
CA LEU A 16 -7.89 -2.38 2.35
C LEU A 16 -7.89 -2.70 0.86
N LEU A 17 -8.58 -1.88 0.07
CA LEU A 17 -8.69 -2.08 -1.39
C LEU A 17 -7.57 -1.36 -2.13
N LYS A 18 -7.04 -1.96 -3.20
CA LYS A 18 -6.18 -1.24 -4.15
C LYS A 18 -6.90 0.02 -4.64
N HIS A 19 -6.16 1.12 -4.75
CA HIS A 19 -6.63 2.46 -5.13
C HIS A 19 -7.59 3.13 -4.14
N ARG A 20 -7.71 2.62 -2.91
CA ARG A 20 -8.47 3.30 -1.86
C ARG A 20 -7.84 4.66 -1.53
N ILE A 21 -8.67 5.69 -1.45
CA ILE A 21 -8.29 7.08 -1.20
C ILE A 21 -8.51 7.46 0.27
N TYR A 22 -7.55 8.19 0.83
CA TYR A 22 -7.52 8.68 2.20
C TYR A 22 -7.37 10.20 2.22
N ARG A 23 -8.41 10.91 2.67
CA ARG A 23 -8.44 12.39 2.68
C ARG A 23 -8.07 13.01 4.03
N ASN A 24 -8.20 12.25 5.12
CA ASN A 24 -8.04 12.73 6.50
C ASN A 24 -7.02 11.89 7.28
N GLY A 25 -5.97 11.41 6.60
CA GLY A 25 -5.03 10.46 7.17
C GLY A 25 -5.45 8.99 6.97
N LEU A 26 -4.58 8.10 7.41
CA LEU A 26 -4.76 6.66 7.27
C LEU A 26 -5.75 6.13 8.31
N SER A 27 -6.42 5.01 8.00
CA SER A 27 -7.26 4.33 8.98
C SER A 27 -6.40 3.55 9.98
N VAL A 28 -6.95 3.22 11.15
CA VAL A 28 -6.27 2.43 12.18
C VAL A 28 -5.77 1.08 11.64
N GLU A 29 -6.52 0.47 10.72
CA GLU A 29 -6.12 -0.78 10.06
C GLU A 29 -4.88 -0.61 9.18
N CYS A 30 -4.77 0.53 8.49
CA CYS A 30 -3.60 0.86 7.68
C CYS A 30 -2.37 1.12 8.57
N GLU A 31 -2.57 1.80 9.70
CA GLU A 31 -1.50 2.02 10.69
C GLU A 31 -1.03 0.72 11.33
N LYS A 32 -1.97 -0.20 11.64
CA LYS A 32 -1.64 -1.56 12.10
C LYS A 32 -0.84 -2.33 11.05
N LEU A 33 -1.24 -2.28 9.78
CA LEU A 33 -0.48 -2.88 8.69
C LEU A 33 0.95 -2.34 8.63
N ILE A 34 1.11 -1.03 8.72
CA ILE A 34 2.44 -0.38 8.74
C ILE A 34 3.23 -0.78 9.99
N SER A 35 2.58 -0.96 11.14
CA SER A 35 3.26 -1.44 12.34
C SER A 35 3.80 -2.87 12.20
N VAL A 36 3.08 -3.75 11.49
CA VAL A 36 3.51 -5.14 11.23
C VAL A 36 4.54 -5.21 10.11
N ILE A 37 4.34 -4.39 9.06
CA ILE A 37 5.20 -4.31 7.88
C ILE A 37 5.56 -2.83 7.66
N PRO A 38 6.62 -2.31 8.31
CA PRO A 38 6.99 -0.89 8.21
C PRO A 38 7.17 -0.38 6.78
N GLY A 39 7.65 -1.26 5.88
CA GLY A 39 7.79 -0.98 4.46
C GLY A 39 6.46 -0.76 3.70
N ALA A 40 5.32 -1.22 4.23
CA ALA A 40 4.01 -1.02 3.62
C ALA A 40 3.65 0.47 3.50
N LYS A 41 4.27 1.36 4.28
CA LYS A 41 4.13 2.81 4.15
C LYS A 41 4.47 3.31 2.73
N GLN A 42 5.38 2.64 2.03
CA GLN A 42 5.76 2.99 0.65
C GLN A 42 4.63 2.77 -0.37
N LEU A 43 3.58 2.03 0.02
CA LEU A 43 2.41 1.77 -0.82
C LEU A 43 1.28 2.80 -0.60
N PHE A 44 1.50 3.82 0.23
CA PHE A 44 0.59 4.95 0.41
C PHE A 44 1.24 6.20 -0.19
N VAL A 45 0.86 6.53 -1.42
CA VAL A 45 1.44 7.65 -2.18
C VAL A 45 0.45 8.80 -2.27
N THR A 46 0.91 10.01 -2.62
CA THR A 46 -0.03 11.10 -2.89
C THR A 46 -0.80 10.83 -4.18
N THR A 47 -2.01 11.37 -4.31
CA THR A 47 -2.76 11.26 -5.57
C THR A 47 -2.05 11.94 -6.75
N ALA A 48 -1.15 12.91 -6.49
CA ALA A 48 -0.34 13.55 -7.52
C ALA A 48 0.74 12.60 -8.08
N ASP A 49 1.31 11.74 -7.24
CA ASP A 49 2.36 10.79 -7.62
C ASP A 49 1.81 9.46 -8.15
N PHE A 50 0.49 9.28 -8.18
CA PHE A 50 -0.17 8.00 -8.46
C PHE A 50 0.29 7.38 -9.78
N ALA A 51 0.29 8.16 -10.87
CA ALA A 51 0.66 7.66 -12.19
C ALA A 51 2.10 7.15 -12.24
N ASP A 52 3.03 7.85 -11.58
CA ASP A 52 4.43 7.44 -11.55
C ASP A 52 4.66 6.28 -10.58
N ALA A 53 3.89 6.21 -9.50
CA ALA A 53 3.93 5.09 -8.57
C ALA A 53 3.43 3.78 -9.22
N GLU A 54 2.39 3.82 -10.05
CA GLU A 54 1.94 2.65 -10.84
C GLU A 54 2.99 2.22 -11.88
N LYS A 55 3.72 3.17 -12.48
CA LYS A 55 4.87 2.82 -13.35
C LYS A 55 5.96 2.11 -12.54
N ARG A 56 6.30 2.62 -11.34
CA ARG A 56 7.29 1.98 -10.46
C ARG A 56 6.85 0.59 -10.02
N LEU A 57 5.57 0.37 -9.72
CA LEU A 57 5.05 -0.99 -9.44
C LEU A 57 5.27 -1.99 -10.58
N SER A 58 5.39 -1.52 -11.82
CA SER A 58 5.69 -2.37 -12.97
C SER A 58 7.18 -2.70 -13.10
N ASP A 59 8.06 -1.90 -12.47
CA ASP A 59 9.48 -2.18 -12.34
C ASP A 59 9.74 -3.06 -11.12
N LYS A 60 10.13 -4.32 -11.35
CA LYS A 60 10.36 -5.32 -10.30
C LYS A 60 11.52 -4.97 -9.35
N THR A 61 12.38 -4.03 -9.73
CA THR A 61 13.49 -3.57 -8.90
C THR A 61 13.13 -2.37 -8.03
N SER A 62 11.96 -1.76 -8.27
CA SER A 62 11.50 -0.62 -7.47
C SER A 62 11.15 -1.02 -6.04
N VAL A 63 11.23 -0.04 -5.14
CA VAL A 63 10.83 -0.21 -3.74
C VAL A 63 9.35 -0.58 -3.66
N GLU A 64 8.50 0.06 -4.45
CA GLU A 64 7.06 -0.20 -4.48
C GLU A 64 6.75 -1.65 -4.89
N ALA A 65 7.37 -2.16 -5.95
CA ALA A 65 7.16 -3.54 -6.39
C ALA A 65 7.62 -4.55 -5.34
N VAL A 66 8.79 -4.32 -4.73
CA VAL A 66 9.31 -5.17 -3.65
C VAL A 66 8.37 -5.16 -2.43
N MET A 67 7.87 -3.99 -2.03
CA MET A 67 6.95 -3.89 -0.88
C MET A 67 5.58 -4.47 -1.19
N TYR A 68 5.07 -4.29 -2.41
CA TYR A 68 3.86 -4.95 -2.87
C TYR A 68 3.97 -6.47 -2.70
N SER A 69 5.06 -7.07 -3.19
CA SER A 69 5.30 -8.52 -3.06
C SER A 69 5.40 -8.96 -1.61
N ARG A 70 6.06 -8.19 -0.73
CA ARG A 70 6.18 -8.51 0.69
C ARG A 70 4.83 -8.49 1.40
N VAL A 71 4.03 -7.44 1.18
CA VAL A 71 2.68 -7.35 1.76
C VAL A 71 1.82 -8.49 1.24
N PHE A 72 1.87 -8.78 -0.06
CA PHE A 72 1.11 -9.88 -0.66
C PHE A 72 1.52 -11.26 -0.11
N ALA A 73 2.81 -11.49 0.13
CA ALA A 73 3.30 -12.74 0.73
C ALA A 73 2.84 -12.90 2.18
N ALA A 74 2.99 -11.85 2.99
CA ALA A 74 2.56 -11.86 4.40
C ALA A 74 1.05 -12.14 4.54
N MET A 75 0.24 -11.70 3.58
CA MET A 75 -1.21 -11.98 3.59
C MET A 75 -1.55 -13.44 3.28
N LYS A 76 -0.71 -14.16 2.53
CA LYS A 76 -0.92 -15.59 2.25
C LYS A 76 -0.67 -16.45 3.49
N GLU A 77 0.18 -16.00 4.40
CA GLU A 77 0.49 -16.70 5.66
C GLU A 77 -0.59 -16.51 6.74
N ILE A 78 -1.54 -15.59 6.52
CA ILE A 78 -2.65 -15.30 7.44
C ILE A 78 -3.89 -16.18 7.14
N ASN A 79 -3.81 -17.09 6.17
CA ASN A 79 -4.85 -18.08 5.86
C ASN A 79 -4.61 -19.42 6.56
#